data_AF-A0A2X1Q1G1-F1
#
_entry.id   AF-A0A2X1Q1G1-F1
#
_cell.length_a   1.000
_cell.length_b   1.000
_cell.length_c   1.000
_cell.angle_alpha   90.00
_cell.angle_beta   90.00
_cell.angle_gamma   90.00
#
_symmetry.space_group_name_H-M   'P 1'
#
loop_
_entity.id
_entity.type
_entity.pdbx_description
1 polymer ?
#
loop_
_entity_poly.entity_id
_entity_poly.type
_entity_poly.pdbx_seq_one_letter_code
_entity_poly.pdbx_strand_id
1 'polypeptide(L)'
;MFNRKNRALSSGCVRIEKSDQLASILLKEAGWTETRKNTVLASKKTTSAPIRSDNPVFLYYVTAWIENGNIVNLPDIYGYDRQINLAEINWDLVKKYLQ
;
A
#
# COMPACT_ATOMS: atom_id res chain seq x y z
N MET A 1 3.32 -16.93 0.97
CA MET A 1 2.53 -15.82 1.56
C MET A 1 1.56 -15.22 0.53
N PHE A 2 2.03 -14.90 -0.69
CA PHE A 2 1.20 -14.25 -1.71
C PHE A 2 0.08 -15.12 -2.30
N ASN A 3 0.21 -16.45 -2.30
CA ASN A 3 -0.86 -17.37 -2.72
C ASN A 3 -2.05 -17.48 -1.76
N ARG A 4 -2.08 -16.71 -0.66
CA ARG A 4 -3.20 -16.72 0.30
C ARG A 4 -4.26 -15.70 -0.08
N LYS A 5 -5.53 -16.02 0.20
CA LYS A 5 -6.65 -15.07 0.08
C LYS A 5 -6.55 -13.96 1.12
N ASN A 6 -6.37 -14.30 2.39
CA ASN A 6 -6.08 -13.32 3.44
C ASN A 6 -4.56 -13.06 3.53
N ARG A 7 -4.17 -11.79 3.35
CA ARG A 7 -2.76 -11.34 3.33
C ARG A 7 -2.45 -10.24 4.35
N ALA A 8 -3.38 -9.88 5.22
CA ALA A 8 -3.16 -8.95 6.33
C ALA A 8 -2.37 -9.65 7.47
N LEU A 9 -1.12 -10.01 7.18
CA LEU A 9 -0.27 -10.87 8.03
C LEU A 9 1.03 -10.15 8.46
N SER A 10 1.19 -8.87 8.13
CA SER A 10 2.36 -8.09 8.52
C SER A 10 2.08 -7.22 9.75
N SER A 11 3.14 -6.87 10.47
CA SER A 11 3.08 -5.96 11.62
C SER A 11 3.00 -4.47 11.22
N GLY A 12 2.67 -4.16 9.97
CA GLY A 12 2.52 -2.79 9.47
C GLY A 12 3.24 -2.49 8.15
N CYS A 13 4.34 -3.16 7.84
CA CYS A 13 5.02 -2.96 6.55
C CYS A 13 4.28 -3.65 5.40
N VAL A 14 4.27 -3.03 4.21
CA VAL A 14 3.73 -3.62 2.98
C VAL A 14 4.82 -4.42 2.27
N ARG A 15 4.57 -5.72 2.07
CA ARG A 15 5.46 -6.61 1.28
C ARG A 15 4.93 -6.71 -0.15
N ILE A 16 5.83 -6.59 -1.13
CA ILE A 16 5.50 -6.63 -2.56
C ILE A 16 5.95 -7.97 -3.14
N GLU A 17 5.05 -8.69 -3.82
CA GLU A 17 5.36 -10.01 -4.40
C GLU A 17 6.45 -9.94 -5.46
N LYS A 18 6.36 -8.94 -6.35
CA LYS A 18 7.30 -8.71 -7.45
C LYS A 18 8.31 -7.61 -7.12
N SER A 19 8.85 -7.63 -5.90
CA SER A 19 9.75 -6.57 -5.41
C SER A 19 11.03 -6.42 -6.24
N ASP A 20 11.58 -7.51 -6.78
CA ASP A 20 12.76 -7.46 -7.65
C ASP A 20 12.46 -6.76 -8.99
N GLN A 21 11.27 -6.96 -9.55
CA GLN A 21 10.85 -6.27 -10.77
C GLN A 21 10.69 -4.77 -10.53
N LEU A 22 10.03 -4.40 -9.43
CA LEU A 22 9.90 -2.99 -9.04
C LEU A 22 11.27 -2.35 -8.80
N ALA A 23 12.17 -3.04 -8.08
CA ALA A 23 13.54 -2.57 -7.86
C ALA A 23 14.29 -2.38 -9.18
N SER A 24 14.13 -3.28 -10.14
CA SER A 24 14.77 -3.18 -11.45
C SER A 24 14.34 -1.93 -12.22
N ILE A 25 13.04 -1.59 -12.19
CA ILE A 25 12.50 -0.37 -12.80
C ILE A 25 13.13 0.88 -12.16
N LEU A 26 13.05 0.98 -10.83
CA LEU A 26 13.55 2.15 -10.09
C LEU A 26 15.07 2.31 -10.21
N LEU A 27 15.82 1.22 -10.14
CA LEU A 27 17.28 1.24 -10.27
C LEU A 27 17.72 1.64 -11.68
N LYS A 28 16.98 1.24 -12.72
CA LYS A 28 17.23 1.69 -14.09
C LYS A 28 17.07 3.20 -14.22
N GLU A 29 16.05 3.79 -13.60
CA GLU A 29 15.85 5.26 -13.54
C GLU A 29 16.97 5.96 -12.77
N ALA A 30 17.53 5.29 -11.76
CA ALA A 30 18.72 5.75 -11.03
C ALA A 30 20.05 5.56 -11.82
N GLY A 31 19.99 5.07 -13.06
CA GLY A 31 21.15 4.86 -13.92
C GLY A 31 21.95 3.59 -13.62
N TRP A 32 21.38 2.62 -12.90
CA TRP A 32 22.01 1.33 -12.69
C TRP A 32 21.82 0.41 -13.88
N THR A 33 22.84 -0.39 -14.17
CA THR A 33 22.74 -1.52 -15.09
C THR A 33 22.28 -2.77 -14.34
N GLU A 34 21.69 -3.73 -15.06
CA GLU A 34 21.35 -5.05 -14.51
C GLU A 34 22.57 -5.75 -13.93
N THR A 35 23.73 -5.65 -14.59
CA THR A 35 24.99 -6.18 -14.09
C THR A 35 25.34 -5.60 -12.72
N ARG A 36 25.25 -4.28 -12.55
CA ARG A 36 25.52 -3.62 -11.26
C ARG A 36 24.55 -4.11 -10.18
N LYS A 37 23.26 -4.20 -10.48
CA LYS A 37 22.23 -4.73 -9.55
C LYS A 37 22.61 -6.13 -9.07
N ASN A 38 22.93 -7.02 -10.00
CA ASN A 38 23.27 -8.41 -9.70
C ASN A 38 24.58 -8.54 -8.90
N THR A 39 25.60 -7.74 -9.21
CA THR A 39 26.84 -7.69 -8.42
C THR A 39 26.57 -7.24 -6.99
N VAL A 40 25.74 -6.20 -6.79
CA VAL A 40 25.38 -5.71 -5.46
C VAL A 40 24.59 -6.77 -4.68
N LEU A 41 23.60 -7.40 -5.30
CA LEU A 41 22.84 -8.49 -4.68
C LEU A 41 23.75 -9.67 -4.28
N ALA A 42 24.66 -10.08 -5.17
CA ALA A 42 25.61 -11.17 -4.91
C ALA A 42 26.56 -10.85 -3.74
N SER A 43 26.89 -9.57 -3.52
CA SER A 43 27.76 -9.15 -2.42
C SER A 43 27.15 -9.39 -1.03
N LYS A 44 25.81 -9.52 -0.93
CA LYS A 44 25.04 -9.61 0.32
C LYS A 44 25.26 -8.44 1.29
N LYS A 45 25.87 -7.35 0.83
CA LYS A 45 26.07 -6.13 1.63
C LYS A 45 24.92 -5.17 1.40
N THR A 46 24.39 -4.60 2.50
CA THR A 46 23.40 -3.53 2.43
C THR A 46 23.97 -2.36 1.64
N THR A 47 23.30 -2.01 0.54
CA THR A 47 23.70 -0.94 -0.38
C THR A 47 22.51 -0.04 -0.62
N SER A 48 22.70 1.27 -0.47
CA SER A 48 21.65 2.26 -0.76
C SER A 48 21.80 2.78 -2.19
N ALA A 49 20.67 2.92 -2.88
CA ALA A 49 20.60 3.50 -4.22
C ALA A 49 19.60 4.68 -4.18
N PRO A 50 20.06 5.93 -4.34
CA PRO A 50 19.16 7.06 -4.39
C PRO A 50 18.37 7.03 -5.71
N ILE A 51 17.05 7.00 -5.61
CA ILE A 51 16.15 7.11 -6.75
C ILE A 51 15.97 8.60 -7.07
N ARG A 52 16.19 8.98 -8.32
CA ARG A 52 16.16 10.39 -8.77
C ARG A 52 14.83 10.80 -9.39
N SER A 53 13.98 9.82 -9.67
CA SER A 53 12.65 9.99 -10.22
C SER A 53 11.61 10.15 -9.12
N ASP A 54 10.65 11.05 -9.34
CA ASP A 54 9.52 11.25 -8.44
C ASP A 54 8.51 10.11 -8.62
N ASN A 55 8.48 9.21 -7.63
CA ASN A 55 7.61 8.04 -7.60
C ASN A 55 6.68 8.13 -6.38
N PRO A 56 5.54 8.85 -6.48
CA PRO A 56 4.64 9.01 -5.35
C PRO A 56 4.02 7.66 -4.96
N VAL A 57 3.97 7.39 -3.66
CA VAL A 57 3.38 6.17 -3.11
C VAL A 57 2.11 6.54 -2.37
N PHE A 58 0.98 6.05 -2.87
CA PHE A 58 -0.32 6.21 -2.23
C PHE A 58 -0.77 4.89 -1.63
N LEU A 59 -1.08 4.89 -0.33
CA LEU A 59 -1.72 3.77 0.34
C LEU A 59 -3.16 4.19 0.68
N TYR A 60 -4.11 3.72 -0.13
CA TYR A 60 -5.53 3.94 0.12
C TYR A 60 -6.20 2.65 0.59
N TYR A 61 -7.27 2.82 1.36
CA TYR A 61 -8.10 1.73 1.85
C TYR A 61 -9.46 1.82 1.18
N VAL A 62 -9.75 0.88 0.27
CA VAL A 62 -11.04 0.77 -0.41
C VAL A 62 -11.55 -0.65 -0.28
N THR A 63 -12.83 -0.76 0.03
CA THR A 63 -13.55 -2.02 0.21
C THR A 63 -14.54 -2.27 -0.92
N ALA A 64 -14.76 -1.30 -1.80
CA ALA A 64 -15.55 -1.45 -3.02
C ALA A 64 -14.99 -0.59 -4.17
N TRP A 65 -15.03 -1.12 -5.40
CA TRP A 65 -14.75 -0.36 -6.63
C TRP A 65 -15.47 -0.97 -7.85
N ILE A 66 -15.45 -0.27 -8.98
CA ILE A 66 -16.01 -0.76 -10.25
C ILE A 66 -14.89 -1.39 -11.08
N GLU A 67 -15.10 -2.62 -11.52
CA GLU A 67 -14.22 -3.32 -12.46
C GLU A 67 -15.09 -3.93 -13.58
N ASN A 68 -14.79 -3.57 -14.83
CA ASN A 68 -15.53 -4.03 -16.02
C ASN A 68 -17.06 -3.84 -15.92
N GLY A 69 -17.49 -2.71 -15.34
CA GLY A 69 -18.90 -2.36 -15.18
C GLY A 69 -19.62 -3.05 -14.01
N ASN A 70 -18.92 -3.89 -13.24
CA ASN A 70 -19.48 -4.56 -12.07
C ASN A 70 -18.86 -4.01 -10.78
N ILE A 71 -19.65 -3.99 -9.71
CA ILE A 71 -19.16 -3.65 -8.37
C ILE A 71 -18.40 -4.86 -7.82
N VAL A 72 -17.15 -4.63 -7.44
CA VAL A 72 -16.31 -5.59 -6.70
C VAL A 72 -16.26 -5.13 -5.25
N ASN A 73 -16.56 -6.06 -4.33
CA ASN A 73 -16.48 -5.82 -2.88
C ASN A 73 -15.36 -6.67 -2.26
N LEU A 74 -14.66 -6.12 -1.28
CA LEU A 74 -13.65 -6.80 -0.46
C LEU A 74 -14.05 -6.79 1.02
N PRO A 75 -13.52 -7.73 1.83
CA PRO A 75 -13.68 -7.69 3.27
C PRO A 75 -13.10 -6.41 3.91
N ASP A 76 -13.88 -5.77 4.78
CA ASP A 76 -13.45 -4.66 5.64
C ASP A 76 -12.62 -5.17 6.84
N ILE A 77 -11.36 -5.54 6.56
CA ILE A 77 -10.44 -6.11 7.56
C ILE A 77 -10.06 -5.16 8.70
N TYR A 78 -10.30 -3.85 8.57
CA TYR A 78 -10.02 -2.87 9.62
C TYR A 78 -11.29 -2.36 10.33
N GLY A 79 -12.47 -2.74 9.84
CA GLY A 79 -13.73 -2.34 10.43
C GLY A 79 -14.04 -0.85 10.23
N TYR A 80 -13.51 -0.22 9.19
CA TYR A 80 -13.70 1.21 8.90
C TYR A 80 -15.02 1.51 8.20
N ASP A 81 -15.65 0.52 7.57
CA ASP A 81 -16.95 0.68 6.93
C ASP A 81 -18.11 0.52 7.92
N ARG A 82 -17.80 0.25 9.19
CA ARG A 82 -18.81 0.21 10.24
C ARG A 82 -19.57 1.53 10.26
N GLN A 83 -20.87 1.44 9.98
CA GLN A 83 -21.76 2.58 10.10
C GLN A 83 -21.70 3.13 11.52
N ILE A 84 -21.50 4.43 11.64
CA ILE A 84 -21.72 5.13 12.91
C ILE A 84 -23.19 4.91 13.27
N ASN A 85 -23.44 4.34 14.45
CA ASN A 85 -24.79 4.32 14.99
C ASN A 85 -25.20 5.76 15.27
N LEU A 86 -26.01 6.35 14.39
CA LEU A 86 -26.46 7.74 14.52
C LEU A 86 -27.27 7.99 15.80
N ALA A 87 -27.78 6.92 16.43
CA ALA A 87 -28.45 7.00 17.73
C ALA A 87 -27.48 7.27 18.91
N GLU A 88 -26.17 7.02 18.73
CA GLU A 88 -25.13 7.28 19.75
C GLU A 88 -24.47 8.66 19.58
N ILE A 89 -24.83 9.41 18.54
CA ILE A 89 -24.29 10.75 18.31
C ILE A 89 -24.96 11.72 19.28
N ASN A 90 -24.15 12.35 20.13
CA ASN A 90 -24.58 13.51 20.90
C ASN A 90 -24.65 14.75 19.98
N TRP A 91 -25.85 14.99 19.45
CA TRP A 91 -26.12 16.11 18.55
C TRP A 91 -25.96 17.49 19.21
N ASP A 92 -26.09 17.58 20.54
CA ASP A 92 -25.86 18.83 21.27
C ASP A 92 -24.36 19.18 21.31
N LEU A 93 -23.49 18.18 21.45
CA LEU A 93 -22.03 18.36 21.37
C LEU A 93 -21.60 18.78 19.97
N VAL A 94 -22.15 18.15 18.92
CA VAL A 94 -21.83 18.49 17.53
C VAL A 94 -22.24 19.93 17.19
N LYS A 95 -23.44 20.36 17.60
CA LYS A 95 -23.91 21.74 17.41
C LYS A 95 -23.02 22.77 18.10
N LYS A 96 -22.48 22.45 19.28
CA LYS A 96 -21.58 23.34 20.05
C LYS A 96 -20.27 23.66 19.31
N TYR A 97 -19.74 22.74 18.51
CA TYR A 97 -18.44 22.93 17.81
C TYR A 97 -18.56 23.37 16.35
N LEU A 98 -19.77 23.37 15.79
CA LEU A 98 -20.04 23.82 14.42
C LEU A 98 -20.63 25.24 14.37
N GLN A 99 -20.78 25.91 15.51
CA GLN A 99 -21.15 27.33 15.63
C GLN A 99 -19.95 28.18 16.03
#